data_AF-A0A1Q6WGR4-F1
#
_entry.id   AF-A0A1Q6WGR4-F1
#
_cell.length_a   1.000
_cell.length_b   1.000
_cell.length_c   1.000
_cell.angle_alpha   90.00
_cell.angle_beta   90.00
_cell.angle_gamma   90.00
#
_symmetry.space_group_name_H-M   'P 1'
#
loop_
_entity.id
_entity.type
_entity.pdbx_description
1 polymer ?
#
loop_
_entity_poly.entity_id
_entity_poly.type
_entity_poly.pdbx_seq_one_letter_code
_entity_poly.pdbx_strand_id
1 'polypeptide(L)'
;MSPGRHRIDLASGYLLHHRPWRDTSRILEVLTREHGRFTLFARGVRGPGAKLAPVLQPFQPLLLSWSGRGEAPTLTGAERAEQCAPLPPACLLAAFYLNELLIRLTTRHDPHPELFDHYHEALARLRAGAPLEPVLRIFEKRLLQGLGYGLDLTTEARSGKRIEADEYYHFRAGQGLTPSRTGAGSALAGRSLLDLAGESLTGARALEDARRVLQAALAACLEGRPLATRGVARTVAKSMMRKAAR
;
A
#
# COMPACT_ATOMS: atom_id res chain seq x y z
N MET A 1 -43.40 -0.74 9.28
CA MET A 1 -42.36 -0.24 8.36
C MET A 1 -41.11 -1.07 8.57
N SER A 2 -40.78 -1.99 7.66
CA SER A 2 -39.56 -2.80 7.77
C SER A 2 -38.33 -1.89 7.64
N PRO A 3 -37.32 -1.99 8.53
CA PRO A 3 -36.14 -1.13 8.44
C PRO A 3 -35.44 -1.40 7.11
N GLY A 4 -35.34 -0.38 6.27
CA GLY A 4 -34.71 -0.46 4.96
C GLY A 4 -33.34 -1.12 5.05
N ARG A 5 -33.18 -2.21 4.30
CA ARG A 5 -31.94 -2.98 4.21
C ARG A 5 -30.86 -2.04 3.65
N HIS A 6 -29.85 -1.71 4.46
CA HIS A 6 -28.73 -0.89 4.02
C HIS A 6 -28.04 -1.62 2.86
N ARG A 7 -28.09 -1.01 1.69
CA ARG A 7 -27.61 -1.56 0.41
C ARG A 7 -26.79 -0.48 -0.27
N ILE A 8 -25.61 -0.88 -0.73
CA ILE A 8 -24.71 -0.06 -1.53
C ILE A 8 -24.54 -0.81 -2.85
N ASP A 9 -24.67 -0.09 -3.97
CA ASP A 9 -24.51 -0.64 -5.30
C ASP A 9 -23.34 0.06 -6.01
N LEU A 10 -22.51 -0.75 -6.69
CA LEU A 10 -21.43 -0.32 -7.59
C LEU A 10 -20.42 0.67 -6.99
N ALA A 11 -20.04 0.51 -5.72
CA ALA A 11 -18.99 1.32 -5.12
C ALA A 11 -17.61 0.91 -5.65
N SER A 12 -16.76 1.90 -5.91
CA SER A 12 -15.41 1.66 -6.45
C SER A 12 -14.53 0.99 -5.40
N GLY A 13 -13.83 -0.08 -5.79
CA GLY A 13 -13.09 -0.90 -4.85
C GLY A 13 -11.99 -1.77 -5.45
N TYR A 14 -11.13 -2.28 -4.57
CA TYR A 14 -10.14 -3.30 -4.85
C TYR A 14 -10.26 -4.44 -3.85
N LEU A 15 -10.00 -5.66 -4.34
CA LEU A 15 -9.76 -6.82 -3.48
C LEU A 15 -8.32 -6.80 -2.96
N LEU A 16 -8.12 -6.57 -1.66
CA LEU A 16 -6.79 -6.58 -1.05
C LEU A 16 -6.34 -8.00 -0.69
N HIS A 17 -7.25 -8.79 -0.14
CA HIS A 17 -6.99 -10.16 0.29
C HIS A 17 -8.27 -10.99 0.29
N HIS A 18 -8.15 -12.30 0.14
CA HIS A 18 -9.28 -13.21 0.33
C HIS A 18 -8.84 -14.50 0.98
N ARG A 19 -9.76 -15.16 1.69
CA ARG A 19 -9.58 -16.52 2.19
C ARG A 19 -10.82 -17.38 1.98
N PRO A 20 -10.66 -18.69 1.75
CA PRO A 20 -11.77 -19.61 1.74
C PRO A 20 -12.59 -19.55 3.04
N TRP A 21 -13.91 -19.72 2.92
CA TRP A 21 -14.80 -19.88 4.07
C TRP A 21 -15.90 -20.89 3.74
N ARG A 22 -16.00 -21.97 4.53
CA ARG A 22 -16.90 -23.10 4.24
C ARG A 22 -16.71 -23.63 2.81
N ASP A 23 -17.71 -24.36 2.29
CA ASP A 23 -17.55 -25.12 1.05
C ASP A 23 -17.66 -24.29 -0.24
N THR A 24 -18.38 -23.17 -0.22
CA THR A 24 -18.65 -22.37 -1.43
C THR A 24 -18.43 -20.87 -1.26
N SER A 25 -17.96 -20.42 -0.10
CA SER A 25 -17.87 -18.99 0.24
C SER A 25 -16.44 -18.50 0.40
N ARG A 26 -16.27 -17.17 0.38
CA ARG A 26 -15.01 -16.48 0.66
C ARG A 26 -15.26 -15.33 1.61
N ILE A 27 -14.26 -15.06 2.45
CA ILE A 27 -14.14 -13.80 3.17
C ILE A 27 -13.17 -12.94 2.37
N LEU A 28 -13.61 -11.73 2.03
CA LEU A 28 -12.85 -10.76 1.24
C LEU A 28 -12.48 -9.59 2.16
N GLU A 29 -11.23 -9.13 2.12
CA GLU A 29 -10.86 -7.81 2.63
C GLU A 29 -10.74 -6.89 1.41
N VAL A 30 -11.54 -5.83 1.40
CA VAL A 30 -11.63 -4.88 0.30
C VAL A 30 -11.21 -3.49 0.77
N LEU A 31 -10.66 -2.70 -0.14
CA LEU A 31 -10.53 -1.25 0.00
C LEU A 31 -11.53 -0.61 -0.96
N THR A 32 -12.40 0.24 -0.45
CA THR A 32 -13.34 1.02 -1.25
C THR A 32 -13.04 2.50 -1.10
N ARG A 33 -13.34 3.28 -2.14
CA ARG A 33 -13.02 4.70 -2.17
C ARG A 33 -13.85 5.49 -1.15
N GLU A 34 -15.16 5.23 -1.10
CA GLU A 34 -16.12 5.98 -0.27
C GLU A 34 -16.40 5.34 1.09
N HIS A 35 -16.06 4.07 1.31
CA HIS A 35 -16.38 3.33 2.54
C HIS A 35 -15.16 2.75 3.26
N GLY A 36 -13.96 3.09 2.78
CA GLY A 36 -12.70 2.66 3.38
C GLY A 36 -12.44 1.16 3.23
N ARG A 37 -11.57 0.63 4.10
CA ARG A 37 -11.22 -0.79 4.12
C ARG A 37 -12.18 -1.58 4.99
N PHE A 38 -12.71 -2.72 4.56
CA PHE A 38 -13.52 -3.58 5.41
C PHE A 38 -13.65 -5.01 4.85
N THR A 39 -14.33 -5.87 5.61
CA THR A 39 -14.57 -7.24 5.22
C THR A 39 -15.90 -7.40 4.48
N LEU A 40 -15.92 -8.14 3.38
CA LEU A 40 -17.13 -8.59 2.69
C LEU A 40 -17.26 -10.11 2.75
N PHE A 41 -18.49 -10.58 2.95
CA PHE A 41 -18.81 -11.99 2.86
C PHE A 41 -19.37 -12.35 1.48
N ALA A 42 -18.67 -13.20 0.74
CA ALA A 42 -19.06 -13.61 -0.60
C ALA A 42 -19.55 -15.06 -0.59
N ARG A 43 -20.85 -15.26 -0.83
CA ARG A 43 -21.51 -16.59 -0.83
C ARG A 43 -21.56 -17.17 -2.22
N GLY A 44 -21.38 -18.49 -2.34
CA GLY A 44 -21.52 -19.19 -3.62
C GLY A 44 -20.50 -18.75 -4.69
N VAL A 45 -19.39 -18.14 -4.27
CA VAL A 45 -18.33 -17.66 -5.17
C VAL A 45 -17.21 -18.69 -5.39
N ARG A 46 -17.42 -19.92 -4.91
CA ARG A 46 -16.53 -21.06 -5.11
C ARG A 46 -17.36 -22.25 -5.59
N GLY A 47 -17.02 -22.80 -6.77
CA GLY A 47 -17.69 -23.96 -7.37
C GLY A 47 -17.95 -23.80 -8.88
N PRO A 48 -18.37 -24.88 -9.57
CA PRO A 48 -18.76 -24.84 -10.98
C PRO A 48 -19.91 -23.83 -11.17
N GLY A 49 -19.76 -22.87 -12.09
CA GLY A 49 -20.78 -21.85 -12.37
C GLY A 49 -20.75 -20.60 -11.47
N ALA A 50 -19.76 -20.45 -10.59
CA ALA A 50 -19.59 -19.25 -9.75
C ALA A 50 -19.26 -18.00 -10.59
N LYS A 51 -20.29 -17.23 -10.98
CA LYS A 51 -20.18 -16.07 -11.87
C LYS A 51 -19.24 -14.97 -11.37
N LEU A 52 -19.11 -14.79 -10.05
CA LEU A 52 -18.28 -13.72 -9.47
C LEU A 52 -16.80 -14.10 -9.31
N ALA A 53 -16.44 -15.39 -9.35
CA ALA A 53 -15.06 -15.83 -9.11
C ALA A 53 -14.03 -15.26 -10.11
N PRO A 54 -14.31 -15.17 -11.43
CA PRO A 54 -13.39 -14.57 -12.40
C PRO A 54 -13.23 -13.05 -12.28
N VAL A 55 -14.20 -12.39 -11.63
CA VAL A 55 -14.20 -10.93 -11.41
C VAL A 55 -13.42 -10.57 -10.15
N LEU A 56 -13.60 -11.35 -9.07
CA LEU A 56 -12.99 -11.11 -7.75
C LEU A 56 -11.49 -11.49 -7.72
N GLN A 57 -10.69 -10.75 -8.48
CA GLN A 57 -9.25 -10.89 -8.56
C GLN A 57 -8.54 -9.71 -7.87
N PRO A 58 -7.43 -9.95 -7.15
CA PRO A 58 -6.59 -8.87 -6.63
C PRO A 58 -6.10 -7.94 -7.75
N PHE A 59 -5.80 -6.70 -7.37
CA PHE A 59 -5.22 -5.65 -8.24
C PHE A 59 -6.12 -5.17 -9.38
N GLN A 60 -7.25 -5.80 -9.65
CA GLN A 60 -8.25 -5.35 -10.62
C GLN A 60 -9.14 -4.26 -10.01
N PRO A 61 -9.38 -3.12 -10.69
CA PRO A 61 -10.43 -2.18 -10.32
C PRO A 61 -11.81 -2.83 -10.40
N LEU A 62 -12.61 -2.71 -9.35
CA LEU A 62 -13.93 -3.32 -9.22
C LEU A 62 -15.00 -2.29 -8.88
N LEU A 63 -16.22 -2.55 -9.36
CA LEU A 63 -17.45 -1.98 -8.81
C LEU A 63 -18.08 -3.06 -7.92
N LEU A 64 -18.25 -2.77 -6.63
CA LEU A 64 -18.70 -3.72 -5.62
C LEU A 64 -20.09 -3.31 -5.10
N SER A 65 -21.02 -4.26 -5.07
CA SER A 65 -22.33 -4.08 -4.46
C SER A 65 -22.47 -5.00 -3.25
N TRP A 66 -23.02 -4.49 -2.16
CA TRP A 66 -23.26 -5.28 -0.95
C TRP A 66 -24.52 -4.86 -0.20
N SER A 67 -24.99 -5.74 0.69
CA SER A 67 -26.11 -5.46 1.57
C SER A 67 -25.91 -6.04 2.97
N GLY A 68 -26.53 -5.40 3.95
CA GLY A 68 -26.44 -5.78 5.36
C GLY A 68 -25.83 -4.68 6.22
N ARG A 69 -25.78 -4.94 7.54
CA ARG A 69 -25.17 -4.06 8.54
C ARG A 69 -24.11 -4.84 9.33
N GLY A 70 -23.24 -4.14 10.04
CA GLY A 70 -22.18 -4.72 10.87
C GLY A 70 -20.86 -4.90 10.11
N GLU A 71 -19.93 -5.64 10.71
CA GLU A 71 -18.52 -5.68 10.28
C GLU A 71 -18.27 -6.46 8.97
N ALA A 72 -19.21 -7.30 8.54
CA ALA A 72 -19.05 -8.13 7.35
C ALA A 72 -20.36 -8.24 6.52
N PRO A 73 -20.77 -7.18 5.80
CA PRO A 73 -21.92 -7.25 4.92
C PRO A 73 -21.71 -8.27 3.79
N THR A 74 -22.82 -8.71 3.19
CA THR A 74 -22.80 -9.73 2.15
C THR A 74 -22.65 -9.09 0.77
N LEU A 75 -21.65 -9.53 0.01
CA LEU A 75 -21.45 -9.17 -1.39
C LEU A 75 -22.67 -9.64 -2.21
N THR A 76 -23.27 -8.72 -2.95
CA THR A 76 -24.44 -8.98 -3.82
C THR A 76 -24.11 -8.85 -5.31
N GLY A 77 -23.02 -8.16 -5.66
CA GLY A 77 -22.57 -8.01 -7.04
C GLY A 77 -21.12 -7.54 -7.10
N ALA A 78 -20.44 -7.88 -8.20
CA ALA A 78 -19.11 -7.35 -8.50
C ALA A 78 -18.94 -7.28 -10.02
N GLU A 79 -18.41 -6.16 -10.50
CA GLU A 79 -18.12 -5.91 -11.90
C GLU A 79 -16.69 -5.35 -12.03
N ARG A 80 -16.08 -5.48 -13.20
CA ARG A 80 -14.79 -4.80 -13.47
C ARG A 80 -15.11 -3.35 -13.79
N ALA A 81 -14.55 -2.41 -13.03
CA ALA A 81 -14.73 -0.98 -13.32
C ALA A 81 -14.03 -0.60 -14.63
N GLU A 82 -12.89 -1.24 -14.91
CA GLU A 82 -12.03 -0.94 -16.05
C GLU A 82 -11.41 -2.22 -16.61
N GLN A 83 -11.04 -2.21 -17.89
CA GLN A 83 -10.22 -3.27 -18.48
C GLN A 83 -8.74 -2.90 -18.32
N CYS A 84 -8.03 -3.63 -17.45
CA CYS A 84 -6.61 -3.42 -17.23
C CYS A 84 -5.81 -4.65 -17.66
N ALA A 85 -4.60 -4.40 -18.19
CA ALA A 85 -3.61 -5.47 -18.34
C ALA A 85 -3.29 -6.09 -16.96
N PRO A 86 -2.96 -7.40 -16.90
CA PRO A 86 -2.46 -7.99 -15.67
C PRO A 86 -1.15 -7.31 -15.24
N LEU A 87 -0.89 -7.29 -13.94
CA LEU A 87 0.41 -6.83 -13.44
C LEU A 87 1.52 -7.75 -13.97
N PRO A 88 2.68 -7.20 -14.38
CA PRO A 88 3.85 -8.01 -14.69
C PRO A 88 4.22 -8.92 -13.51
N PRO A 89 4.61 -10.18 -13.73
CA PRO A 89 4.96 -11.11 -12.65
C PRO A 89 6.03 -10.55 -11.68
N ALA A 90 7.00 -9.80 -12.20
CA ALA A 90 8.06 -9.15 -11.41
C ALA A 90 7.53 -8.09 -10.43
N CYS A 91 6.32 -7.54 -10.66
CA CYS A 91 5.69 -6.53 -9.82
C CYS A 91 4.75 -7.12 -8.77
N LEU A 92 4.39 -8.40 -8.85
CA LEU A 92 3.35 -8.99 -7.98
C LEU A 92 3.69 -8.90 -6.50
N LEU A 93 4.94 -9.20 -6.13
CA LEU A 93 5.37 -9.13 -4.73
C LEU A 93 5.29 -7.69 -4.19
N ALA A 94 5.61 -6.71 -5.02
CA ALA A 94 5.52 -5.30 -4.67
C ALA A 94 4.05 -4.86 -4.50
N ALA A 95 3.17 -5.29 -5.40
CA ALA A 95 1.73 -5.01 -5.28
C ALA A 95 1.11 -5.67 -4.04
N PHE A 96 1.49 -6.90 -3.70
CA PHE A 96 1.09 -7.53 -2.45
C PHE A 96 1.64 -6.81 -1.22
N TYR A 97 2.84 -6.24 -1.29
CA TYR A 97 3.39 -5.40 -0.23
C TYR A 97 2.52 -4.15 -0.02
N LEU A 98 2.04 -3.50 -1.09
CA LEU A 98 1.08 -2.39 -0.97
C LEU A 98 -0.22 -2.83 -0.29
N ASN A 99 -0.78 -3.98 -0.67
CA ASN A 99 -1.98 -4.52 -0.02
C ASN A 99 -1.75 -4.77 1.47
N GLU A 100 -0.60 -5.35 1.83
CA GLU A 100 -0.28 -5.63 3.23
C GLU A 100 -0.16 -4.34 4.04
N LEU A 101 0.49 -3.30 3.51
CA LEU A 101 0.54 -1.99 4.17
C LEU A 101 -0.86 -1.44 4.45
N LEU A 102 -1.75 -1.45 3.45
CA LEU A 102 -3.14 -1.01 3.61
C LEU A 102 -3.88 -1.83 4.67
N ILE A 103 -3.72 -3.16 4.68
CA ILE A 103 -4.35 -4.04 5.68
C ILE A 103 -3.81 -3.80 7.09
N ARG A 104 -2.54 -3.40 7.24
CA ARG A 104 -1.91 -3.22 8.56
C ARG A 104 -2.11 -1.83 9.14
N LEU A 105 -2.20 -0.82 8.28
CA LEU A 105 -2.07 0.59 8.69
C LEU A 105 -3.37 1.38 8.57
N THR A 106 -4.34 0.97 7.76
CA THR A 106 -5.64 1.68 7.71
C THR A 106 -6.59 1.16 8.79
N THR A 107 -7.53 2.01 9.21
CA THR A 107 -8.65 1.61 10.07
C THR A 107 -9.77 1.00 9.21
N ARG A 108 -10.59 0.11 9.80
CA ARG A 108 -11.75 -0.42 9.08
C ARG A 108 -12.87 0.62 9.03
N HIS A 109 -13.60 0.67 7.92
CA HIS A 109 -14.73 1.59 7.70
C HIS A 109 -14.35 3.08 7.81
N ASP A 110 -13.08 3.41 7.60
CA ASP A 110 -12.55 4.76 7.62
C ASP A 110 -12.13 5.16 6.18
N PRO A 111 -12.92 5.97 5.47
CA PRO A 111 -12.65 6.30 4.08
C PRO A 111 -11.48 7.28 3.91
N HIS A 112 -10.53 6.88 3.05
CA HIS A 112 -9.46 7.77 2.57
C HIS A 112 -9.47 7.79 1.03
N PRO A 113 -10.32 8.61 0.39
CA PRO A 113 -10.44 8.65 -1.07
C PRO A 113 -9.11 8.95 -1.78
N GLU A 114 -8.31 9.87 -1.26
CA GLU A 114 -6.99 10.21 -1.83
C GLU A 114 -6.03 9.02 -1.76
N LEU A 115 -6.03 8.26 -0.67
CA LEU A 115 -5.21 7.06 -0.53
C LEU A 115 -5.65 5.96 -1.50
N PHE A 116 -6.95 5.83 -1.73
CA PHE A 116 -7.49 4.94 -2.76
C PHE A 116 -6.95 5.33 -4.14
N ASP A 117 -7.00 6.63 -4.47
CA ASP A 117 -6.53 7.16 -5.76
C ASP A 117 -5.00 6.96 -5.91
N HIS A 118 -4.22 7.13 -4.84
CA HIS A 118 -2.78 6.83 -4.83
C HIS A 118 -2.47 5.34 -5.03
N TYR A 119 -3.28 4.44 -4.46
CA TYR A 119 -3.15 3.00 -4.68
C TYR A 119 -3.46 2.62 -6.13
N HIS A 120 -4.53 3.19 -6.70
CA HIS A 120 -4.88 3.03 -8.11
C HIS A 120 -3.72 3.48 -9.01
N GLU A 121 -3.19 4.69 -8.79
CA GLU A 121 -2.05 5.24 -9.54
C GLU A 121 -0.82 4.34 -9.46
N ALA A 122 -0.46 3.86 -8.25
CA ALA A 122 0.69 2.99 -8.07
C ALA A 122 0.56 1.69 -8.89
N LEU A 123 -0.61 1.06 -8.88
CA LEU A 123 -0.87 -0.14 -9.70
C LEU A 123 -0.82 0.17 -11.20
N ALA A 124 -1.38 1.30 -11.64
CA ALA A 124 -1.34 1.72 -13.04
C ALA A 124 0.11 1.93 -13.52
N ARG A 125 0.94 2.60 -12.72
CA ARG A 125 2.37 2.80 -13.01
C ARG A 125 3.15 1.49 -13.09
N LEU A 126 2.89 0.54 -12.18
CA LEU A 126 3.52 -0.79 -12.24
C LEU A 126 3.10 -1.57 -13.51
N ARG A 127 1.84 -1.47 -13.93
CA ARG A 127 1.39 -2.07 -15.21
C ARG A 127 2.08 -1.45 -16.41
N ALA A 128 2.29 -0.14 -16.39
CA ALA A 128 2.96 0.61 -17.45
C ALA A 128 4.48 0.38 -17.49
N GLY A 129 5.04 -0.46 -16.60
CA GLY A 129 6.46 -0.77 -16.57
C GLY A 129 7.34 0.30 -15.90
N ALA A 130 6.74 1.18 -15.08
CA ALA A 130 7.52 2.13 -14.29
C ALA A 130 8.49 1.39 -13.33
N PRO A 131 9.65 1.98 -13.01
CA PRO A 131 10.59 1.38 -12.07
C PRO A 131 9.94 1.14 -10.71
N LEU A 132 10.18 -0.06 -10.15
CA LEU A 132 9.52 -0.53 -8.93
C LEU A 132 9.76 0.39 -7.73
N GLU A 133 11.03 0.73 -7.48
CA GLU A 133 11.41 1.42 -6.25
C GLU A 133 10.80 2.81 -6.11
N PRO A 134 10.87 3.71 -7.13
CA PRO A 134 10.18 5.00 -7.08
C PRO A 134 8.68 4.86 -6.78
N VAL A 135 7.98 3.93 -7.45
CA VAL A 135 6.54 3.73 -7.24
C VAL A 135 6.25 3.33 -5.79
N LEU A 136 7.04 2.40 -5.24
CA LEU A 136 6.89 1.98 -3.85
C LEU A 136 7.19 3.11 -2.86
N ARG A 137 8.28 3.86 -3.05
CA ARG A 137 8.67 4.95 -2.14
C ARG A 137 7.61 6.06 -2.14
N ILE A 138 7.10 6.44 -3.32
CA ILE A 138 6.08 7.47 -3.46
C ILE A 138 4.77 7.03 -2.79
N PHE A 139 4.32 5.79 -3.04
CA PHE A 139 3.12 5.28 -2.39
C PHE A 139 3.25 5.24 -0.86
N GLU A 140 4.38 4.77 -0.33
CA GLU A 140 4.60 4.74 1.12
C GLU A 140 4.61 6.13 1.76
N LYS A 141 5.25 7.10 1.11
CA LYS A 141 5.25 8.50 1.56
C LYS A 141 3.81 9.02 1.64
N ARG A 142 3.04 8.86 0.55
CA ARG A 142 1.65 9.31 0.47
C ARG A 142 0.73 8.57 1.44
N LEU A 143 0.96 7.28 1.67
CA LEU A 143 0.28 6.49 2.70
C LEU A 143 0.51 7.07 4.10
N LEU A 144 1.77 7.32 4.47
CA LEU A 144 2.10 7.92 5.77
C LEU A 144 1.44 9.29 5.93
N GLN A 145 1.48 10.12 4.89
CA GLN A 145 0.81 11.42 4.86
C GLN A 145 -0.71 11.30 5.04
N GLY A 146 -1.37 10.42 4.29
CA GLY A 146 -2.82 10.21 4.37
C GLY A 146 -3.30 9.64 5.71
N LEU A 147 -2.41 8.98 6.46
CA LEU A 147 -2.68 8.48 7.81
C LEU A 147 -2.33 9.50 8.92
N GLY A 148 -1.90 10.71 8.56
CA GLY A 148 -1.51 11.74 9.52
C GLY A 148 -0.10 11.58 10.11
N TYR A 149 0.68 10.60 9.64
CA TYR A 149 2.09 10.40 9.97
C TYR A 149 3.02 11.06 8.95
N GLY A 150 2.58 12.19 8.38
CA GLY A 150 3.33 12.96 7.40
C GLY A 150 4.76 13.22 7.86
N LEU A 151 5.73 12.95 6.98
CA LEU A 151 7.13 13.24 7.23
C LEU A 151 7.39 14.68 6.81
N ASP A 152 7.79 15.54 7.73
CA ASP A 152 8.40 16.81 7.33
C ASP A 152 9.80 16.51 6.79
N LEU A 153 9.90 16.51 5.47
CA LEU A 153 11.12 16.24 4.71
C LEU A 153 11.84 17.54 4.30
N THR A 154 11.26 18.69 4.66
CA THR A 154 11.70 20.02 4.20
C THR A 154 12.20 20.90 5.34
N THR A 155 11.93 20.51 6.58
CA THR A 155 12.32 21.25 7.78
C THR A 155 13.09 20.36 8.75
N GLU A 156 14.13 20.93 9.36
CA GLU A 156 14.85 20.34 10.47
C GLU A 156 14.06 20.51 11.77
N ALA A 157 13.93 19.43 12.53
CA ALA A 157 12.93 19.30 13.58
C ALA A 157 13.20 20.12 14.85
N ARG A 158 14.46 20.49 15.15
CA ARG A 158 14.79 21.24 16.38
C ARG A 158 14.84 22.74 16.18
N SER A 159 15.49 23.20 15.12
CA SER A 159 15.70 24.61 14.81
C SER A 159 14.62 25.19 13.91
N GLY A 160 13.82 24.35 13.23
CA GLY A 160 12.83 24.81 12.27
C GLY A 160 13.42 25.37 10.96
N LYS A 161 14.74 25.23 10.76
CA LYS A 161 15.40 25.65 9.51
C LYS A 161 15.04 24.71 8.37
N ARG A 162 15.09 25.22 7.15
CA ARG A 162 14.92 24.39 5.95
C ARG A 162 16.05 23.37 5.82
N ILE A 163 15.72 22.21 5.27
CA ILE A 163 16.69 21.22 4.84
C ILE A 163 17.50 21.80 3.67
N GLU A 164 18.82 21.73 3.79
CA GLU A 164 19.78 22.20 2.80
C GLU A 164 20.28 21.02 1.98
N ALA A 165 20.37 21.19 0.66
CA ALA A 165 20.64 20.07 -0.26
C ALA A 165 22.02 19.42 -0.04
N ASP A 166 23.02 20.24 0.30
CA ASP A 166 24.42 19.83 0.44
C ASP A 166 24.78 19.36 1.86
N GLU A 167 23.80 19.36 2.76
CA GLU A 167 23.95 18.95 4.16
C GLU A 167 23.44 17.53 4.42
N TYR A 168 23.75 17.00 5.61
CA TYR A 168 23.38 15.66 6.01
C TYR A 168 22.50 15.64 7.26
N TYR A 169 21.59 14.67 7.30
CA TYR A 169 20.58 14.55 8.34
C TYR A 169 20.45 13.12 8.86
N HIS A 170 19.93 12.97 10.06
CA HIS A 170 19.40 11.72 10.59
C HIS A 170 17.90 11.84 10.76
N PHE A 171 17.20 10.76 10.44
CA PHE A 171 15.78 10.64 10.72
C PHE A 171 15.55 9.75 11.93
N ARG A 172 14.72 10.21 12.86
CA ARG A 172 14.19 9.42 13.97
C ARG A 172 12.68 9.57 14.02
N ALA A 173 11.96 8.45 14.00
CA ALA A 173 10.51 8.47 14.14
C ALA A 173 10.11 9.14 15.47
N GLY A 174 9.10 10.02 15.42
CA GLY A 174 8.67 10.84 16.55
C GLY A 174 9.54 12.07 16.87
N GLN A 175 10.77 12.16 16.33
CA GLN A 175 11.66 13.32 16.50
C GLN A 175 11.87 14.11 15.21
N GLY A 176 11.69 13.50 14.03
CA GLY A 176 11.91 14.15 12.74
C GLY A 176 13.37 14.12 12.28
N LEU A 177 13.73 15.07 11.42
CA LEU A 177 15.07 15.22 10.86
C LEU A 177 15.95 16.11 11.74
N THR A 178 17.17 15.67 12.03
CA THR A 178 18.17 16.46 12.76
C THR A 178 19.51 16.48 12.02
N PRO A 179 20.34 17.53 12.13
CA PRO A 179 21.63 17.59 11.44
C PRO A 179 22.54 16.43 11.85
N SER A 180 23.34 15.95 10.90
CA SER A 180 24.33 14.91 11.09
C SER A 180 25.72 15.47 10.75
N ARG A 181 26.71 15.20 11.61
CA ARG A 181 28.11 15.45 11.26
C ARG A 181 28.52 14.39 10.23
N THR A 182 28.52 14.78 8.96
CA THR A 182 29.04 14.10 7.75
C THR A 182 29.79 12.77 7.98
N GLY A 183 29.34 11.69 7.34
CA GLY A 183 30.16 10.47 7.15
C GLY A 183 29.78 9.24 7.98
N ALA A 184 28.85 9.34 8.93
CA ALA A 184 28.26 8.13 9.52
C ALA A 184 27.44 7.40 8.45
N GLY A 185 27.61 6.08 8.28
CA GLY A 185 26.90 5.29 7.26
C GLY A 185 25.36 5.36 7.34
N SER A 186 24.82 5.93 8.42
CA SER A 186 23.40 6.19 8.62
C SER A 186 22.95 7.65 8.32
N ALA A 187 23.81 8.51 7.77
CA ALA A 187 23.42 9.85 7.34
C ALA A 187 22.57 9.80 6.06
N LEU A 188 21.63 10.73 5.93
CA LEU A 188 20.74 10.94 4.79
C LEU A 188 21.15 12.26 4.11
N ALA A 189 21.30 12.27 2.80
CA ALA A 189 21.62 13.53 2.10
C ALA A 189 20.40 14.44 2.06
N GLY A 190 20.58 15.73 2.31
CA GLY A 190 19.52 16.73 2.21
C GLY A 190 18.88 16.75 0.84
N ARG A 191 19.69 16.64 -0.23
CA ARG A 191 19.19 16.49 -1.59
C ARG A 191 18.22 15.31 -1.75
N SER A 192 18.56 14.14 -1.21
CA SER A 192 17.67 12.96 -1.25
C SER A 192 16.33 13.19 -0.53
N LEU A 193 16.34 13.93 0.58
CA LEU A 193 15.12 14.26 1.33
C LEU A 193 14.22 15.21 0.54
N LEU A 194 14.80 16.22 -0.09
CA LEU A 194 14.09 17.16 -0.96
C LEU A 194 13.56 16.46 -2.22
N ASP A 195 14.33 15.54 -2.81
CA ASP A 195 13.88 14.73 -3.95
C ASP A 195 12.70 13.82 -3.54
N LEU A 196 12.71 13.24 -2.34
CA LEU A 196 11.55 12.49 -1.81
C LEU A 196 10.35 13.41 -1.54
N ALA A 197 10.58 14.61 -0.99
CA ALA A 197 9.54 15.61 -0.76
C ALA A 197 8.84 16.02 -2.06
N GLY A 198 9.62 16.22 -3.13
CA GLY A 198 9.13 16.52 -4.48
C GLY A 198 8.77 15.30 -5.34
N GLU A 199 8.86 14.09 -4.80
CA GLU A 199 8.57 12.82 -5.51
C GLU A 199 9.42 12.58 -6.78
N SER A 200 10.62 13.18 -6.84
CA SER A 200 11.56 13.10 -7.95
C SER A 200 12.69 12.12 -7.66
N LEU A 201 12.35 10.84 -7.49
CA LEU A 201 13.31 9.79 -7.13
C LEU A 201 13.98 9.16 -8.35
N THR A 202 15.03 9.79 -8.86
CA THR A 202 15.77 9.34 -10.06
C THR A 202 17.13 8.71 -9.75
N GLY A 203 17.79 9.14 -8.68
CA GLY A 203 19.13 8.67 -8.32
C GLY A 203 19.14 7.47 -7.36
N ALA A 204 20.15 6.61 -7.47
CA ALA A 204 20.35 5.46 -6.58
C ALA A 204 20.48 5.88 -5.10
N ARG A 205 21.20 6.97 -4.84
CA ARG A 205 21.35 7.53 -3.48
C ARG A 205 20.02 8.04 -2.92
N ALA A 206 19.24 8.75 -3.73
CA ALA A 206 17.91 9.24 -3.33
C ALA A 206 16.97 8.08 -2.99
N LEU A 207 16.98 7.01 -3.79
CA LEU A 207 16.20 5.80 -3.53
C LEU A 207 16.62 5.09 -2.25
N GLU A 208 17.93 4.98 -1.99
CA GLU A 208 18.44 4.37 -0.77
C GLU A 208 18.05 5.17 0.47
N ASP A 209 18.28 6.48 0.48
CA ASP A 209 17.93 7.36 1.58
C ASP A 209 16.40 7.38 1.81
N ALA A 210 15.60 7.45 0.74
CA ALA A 210 14.15 7.36 0.82
C ALA A 210 13.69 6.02 1.41
N ARG A 211 14.32 4.90 1.00
CA ARG A 211 14.03 3.57 1.56
C ARG A 211 14.26 3.55 3.06
N ARG A 212 15.37 4.10 3.51
CA ARG A 212 15.77 4.12 4.93
C ARG A 212 14.81 4.96 5.78
N VAL A 213 14.47 6.18 5.33
CA VAL A 213 13.52 7.06 6.03
C VAL A 213 12.14 6.42 6.11
N LEU A 214 11.59 5.99 4.98
CA LEU A 214 10.24 5.42 4.93
C LEU A 214 10.15 4.10 5.69
N GLN A 215 11.19 3.27 5.66
CA GLN A 215 11.22 2.05 6.45
C GLN A 215 11.22 2.34 7.96
N ALA A 216 11.96 3.36 8.42
CA ALA A 216 11.96 3.76 9.82
C ALA A 216 10.60 4.34 10.24
N ALA A 217 9.98 5.16 9.40
CA ALA A 217 8.66 5.73 9.64
C ALA A 217 7.57 4.63 9.70
N LEU A 218 7.52 3.75 8.71
CA LEU A 218 6.58 2.62 8.67
C LEU A 218 6.79 1.67 9.85
N ALA A 219 8.04 1.43 10.26
CA ALA A 219 8.33 0.56 11.40
C ALA A 219 7.73 1.13 12.71
N ALA A 220 7.77 2.45 12.90
CA ALA A 220 7.12 3.11 14.03
C ALA A 220 5.60 2.91 13.99
N CYS A 221 4.95 3.12 12.84
CA CYS A 221 3.50 2.92 12.68
C CYS A 221 3.06 1.44 12.80
N LEU A 222 3.96 0.50 12.50
CA LEU A 222 3.68 -0.93 12.61
C LEU A 222 3.82 -1.46 14.03
N GLU A 223 4.47 -0.73 14.94
CA GLU A 223 4.67 -1.10 16.35
C GLU A 223 5.24 -2.52 16.51
N GLY A 224 6.24 -2.86 15.69
CA GLY A 224 6.89 -4.17 15.74
C GLY A 224 6.15 -5.31 15.03
N ARG A 225 4.95 -5.07 14.46
CA ARG A 225 4.25 -6.08 13.64
C ARG A 225 5.01 -6.33 12.32
N PRO A 226 5.50 -7.55 12.06
CA PRO A 226 6.27 -7.83 10.86
C PRO A 226 5.38 -7.87 9.62
N LEU A 227 5.98 -7.52 8.47
CA LEU A 227 5.34 -7.68 7.16
C LEU A 227 5.75 -9.02 6.54
N ALA A 228 4.76 -9.86 6.25
CA ALA A 228 4.94 -11.18 5.65
C ALA A 228 5.61 -11.08 4.28
N THR A 229 5.23 -10.09 3.48
CA THR A 229 5.79 -9.84 2.14
C THR A 229 7.30 -9.57 2.18
N ARG A 230 7.81 -8.88 3.21
CA ARG A 230 9.26 -8.70 3.41
C ARG A 230 9.97 -10.02 3.73
N GLY A 231 9.31 -10.92 4.46
CA GLY A 231 9.79 -12.28 4.71
C GLY A 231 9.91 -13.08 3.40
N VAL A 232 8.87 -13.06 2.57
CA VAL A 232 8.87 -13.73 1.25
C VAL A 232 9.95 -13.16 0.34
N ALA A 233 10.08 -11.83 0.25
CA ALA A 233 11.10 -11.16 -0.55
C ALA A 233 12.52 -11.62 -0.19
N ARG A 234 12.82 -11.71 1.11
CA ARG A 234 14.11 -12.21 1.60
C ARG A 234 14.38 -13.65 1.20
N THR A 235 13.37 -14.52 1.26
CA THR A 235 13.49 -15.93 0.86
C THR A 235 13.72 -16.07 -0.64
N VAL A 236 12.98 -15.31 -1.45
CA VAL A 236 13.14 -15.28 -2.91
C VAL A 236 14.53 -14.79 -3.30
N ALA A 237 14.99 -13.68 -2.71
CA ALA A 237 16.33 -13.13 -2.97
C ALA A 237 17.44 -14.13 -2.62
N LYS A 238 17.35 -14.79 -1.45
CA LYS A 238 18.30 -15.85 -1.06
C LYS A 238 18.31 -17.02 -2.04
N SER A 239 17.14 -17.44 -2.54
CA SER A 239 17.02 -18.52 -3.53
C SER A 239 17.66 -18.14 -4.87
N MET A 240 17.45 -16.90 -5.33
CA MET A 240 18.07 -16.37 -6.55
C MET A 240 19.59 -16.29 -6.44
N MET A 241 20.13 -15.77 -5.33
CA MET A 241 21.57 -15.72 -5.08
C MET A 241 22.23 -17.11 -5.08
N ARG A 242 21.55 -18.12 -4.53
CA ARG A 242 22.02 -19.52 -4.56
C ARG A 242 22.02 -20.14 -5.95
N LYS A 243 21.09 -19.74 -6.82
CA LYS A 243 21.04 -20.20 -8.22
C LYS A 243 22.10 -19.52 -9.09
N ALA A 244 22.43 -18.25 -8.83
CA ALA A 244 23.46 -17.52 -9.56
C ALA A 244 24.90 -17.92 -9.20
N ALA A 245 25.09 -18.55 -8.03
CA ALA A 245 26.37 -19.06 -7.56
C ALA A 245 26.65 -20.53 -7.97
N ARG A 246 25.81 -21.10 -8.83
CA ARG A 246 25.95 -22.44 -9.43
C ARG A 246 26.11 -22.29 -10.93
#